data_AF-A0A3Q4GR26-F1
#
_entry.id   AF-A0A3Q4GR26-F1
#
_cell.length_a   1.000
_cell.length_b   1.000
_cell.length_c   1.000
_cell.angle_alpha   90.00
_cell.angle_beta   90.00
_cell.angle_gamma   90.00
#
_symmetry.space_group_name_H-M   'P 1'
#
loop_
_entity.id
_entity.type
_entity.pdbx_description
1 polymer ?
#
loop_
_entity_poly.entity_id
_entity_poly.type
_entity_poly.pdbx_seq_one_letter_code
_entity_poly.pdbx_strand_id
1 'polypeptide(L)'
;PASLLLLCSLSLLIPCCHQNKSVCARTFCGAGRECVSTDRGEPVCRCLQVKHWVCGSNGKSYRNHCELHRDACITQTKIHVEHRGHCLGQYPQTLQALIVCFLSDRDWMRERVIQWIQKEAEDLASNTSAGDILQTYFQVLLQSFVSYFFLFLRSLCVDALIELSDENADWKLSLTEFINCLTPTYHPTERKCALDDEVFEDGAETQMECNKCVCACGNWVCTALTCNGANTDEGGEDEEMTEEEWSRRVAELNALQVDSLS
;
A
#
# COMPACT_ATOMS: atom_id res chain seq x y z
N PRO A 1 60.02 -51.72 -15.83
CA PRO A 1 60.06 -51.78 -14.35
C PRO A 1 59.64 -50.42 -13.75
N ALA A 2 58.65 -50.49 -12.86
CA ALA A 2 58.25 -49.44 -11.92
C ALA A 2 57.97 -48.02 -12.49
N SER A 3 56.75 -47.80 -13.02
CA SER A 3 56.10 -46.47 -12.97
C SER A 3 54.56 -46.52 -13.03
N LEU A 4 53.92 -47.69 -12.94
CA LEU A 4 52.46 -47.85 -12.98
C LEU A 4 51.79 -48.04 -11.59
N LEU A 5 52.47 -47.66 -10.52
CA LEU A 5 51.98 -47.81 -9.12
C LEU A 5 51.79 -46.47 -8.39
N LEU A 6 51.48 -45.38 -9.10
CA LEU A 6 51.20 -44.08 -8.48
C LEU A 6 49.85 -43.45 -8.86
N LEU A 7 48.91 -44.23 -9.38
CA LEU A 7 47.52 -43.77 -9.59
C LEU A 7 46.49 -44.52 -8.74
N CYS A 8 46.92 -45.16 -7.64
CA CYS A 8 46.02 -45.87 -6.72
C CYS A 8 46.20 -45.50 -5.24
N SER A 9 46.88 -44.39 -4.92
CA SER A 9 47.09 -43.93 -3.54
C SER A 9 46.42 -42.59 -3.20
N LEU A 10 45.71 -41.95 -4.14
CA LEU A 10 44.95 -40.72 -3.88
C LEU A 10 43.46 -40.97 -3.59
N SER A 11 43.01 -42.23 -3.58
CA SER A 11 41.65 -42.64 -3.23
C SER A 11 41.39 -42.81 -1.72
N LEU A 12 42.33 -42.40 -0.84
CA LEU A 12 42.22 -42.56 0.62
C LEU A 12 42.23 -41.27 1.44
N LEU A 13 42.13 -40.09 0.81
CA LEU A 13 41.95 -38.81 1.49
C LEU A 13 40.81 -37.97 0.90
N ILE A 14 39.74 -38.64 0.46
CA ILE A 14 38.42 -38.05 0.59
C ILE A 14 38.06 -38.33 2.06
N PRO A 15 38.18 -37.38 3.01
CA PRO A 15 37.39 -37.52 4.22
C PRO A 15 35.98 -37.75 3.70
N CYS A 16 35.37 -38.91 4.00
CA CYS A 16 33.97 -39.16 3.70
C CYS A 16 33.29 -37.82 3.91
N CYS A 17 32.76 -37.20 2.84
CA CYS A 17 32.02 -35.96 2.98
C CYS A 17 30.96 -36.32 3.99
N HIS A 18 31.21 -35.94 5.25
CA HIS A 18 30.27 -36.13 6.33
C HIS A 18 29.19 -35.18 5.86
N GLN A 19 28.20 -35.74 5.17
CA GLN A 19 27.13 -34.94 4.63
C GLN A 19 26.58 -34.27 5.86
N ASN A 20 26.90 -32.99 6.02
CA ASN A 20 26.32 -32.15 7.03
C ASN A 20 24.90 -31.95 6.53
N LYS A 21 24.10 -33.01 6.65
CA LYS A 21 22.68 -33.02 6.35
C LYS A 21 22.19 -31.93 7.25
N SER A 22 21.77 -30.83 6.63
CA SER A 22 21.05 -29.77 7.33
C SER A 22 20.05 -30.46 8.26
N VAL A 23 20.00 -30.00 9.51
CA VAL A 23 19.08 -30.54 10.53
C VAL A 23 17.63 -30.61 10.01
N CYS A 24 17.32 -29.78 9.01
CA CYS A 24 16.04 -29.67 8.31
C CYS A 24 15.93 -30.48 7.00
N ALA A 25 16.97 -31.21 6.57
CA ALA A 25 17.03 -31.89 5.27
C ALA A 25 15.93 -32.96 5.05
N ARG A 26 15.26 -33.41 6.11
CA ARG A 26 14.15 -34.38 6.05
C ARG A 26 12.90 -33.90 6.77
N THR A 27 12.84 -32.62 7.16
CA THR A 27 11.75 -32.06 7.94
C THR A 27 10.83 -31.27 7.01
N PHE A 28 9.58 -31.72 6.89
CA PHE A 28 8.57 -31.00 6.12
C PHE A 28 7.69 -30.18 7.07
N CYS A 29 7.78 -28.85 6.97
CA CYS A 29 6.88 -27.95 7.66
C CYS A 29 5.64 -27.69 6.79
N GLY A 30 4.45 -27.66 7.39
CA GLY A 30 3.21 -27.31 6.69
C GLY A 30 3.24 -25.88 6.11
N ALA A 31 2.24 -25.54 5.31
CA ALA A 31 2.16 -24.25 4.61
C ALA A 31 2.38 -23.04 5.55
N GLY A 32 3.18 -22.07 5.09
CA GLY A 32 3.48 -20.84 5.83
C GLY A 32 4.55 -21.00 6.92
N ARG A 33 5.26 -22.13 6.98
CA ARG A 33 6.29 -22.42 7.97
C ARG A 33 7.62 -22.81 7.31
N GLU A 34 8.71 -22.55 8.02
CA GLU A 34 10.06 -22.91 7.64
C GLU A 34 10.73 -23.71 8.75
N CYS A 35 11.55 -24.68 8.37
CA CYS A 35 12.36 -25.44 9.32
C CYS A 35 13.65 -24.69 9.64
N VAL A 36 13.94 -24.55 10.92
CA VAL A 36 15.16 -23.93 11.44
C VAL A 36 15.77 -24.81 12.53
N SER A 37 17.10 -24.88 12.57
CA SER A 37 17.83 -25.57 13.64
C SER A 37 17.83 -24.74 14.92
N THR A 38 17.52 -25.36 16.05
CA THR A 38 17.72 -24.75 17.37
C THR A 38 19.19 -24.74 17.77
N ASP A 39 19.53 -24.00 18.82
CA ASP A 39 20.89 -23.96 19.40
C ASP A 39 21.35 -25.35 19.92
N ARG A 40 20.39 -26.26 20.12
CA ARG A 40 20.62 -27.66 20.49
C ARG A 40 20.74 -28.60 19.29
N GLY A 41 20.67 -28.08 18.06
CA GLY A 41 20.78 -28.87 16.83
C GLY A 41 19.51 -29.64 16.47
N GLU A 42 18.34 -29.23 16.95
CA GLU A 42 17.06 -29.89 16.68
C GLU A 42 16.25 -29.14 15.60
N PRO A 43 15.51 -29.84 14.71
CA PRO A 43 14.67 -29.19 13.71
C PRO A 43 13.37 -28.68 14.32
N VAL A 44 13.08 -27.38 14.17
CA VAL A 44 11.82 -26.78 14.61
C VAL A 44 11.17 -26.03 13.45
N CYS A 45 9.87 -26.22 13.26
CA CYS A 45 9.08 -25.45 12.30
C CYS A 45 8.64 -24.12 12.93
N ARG A 46 9.08 -22.99 12.38
CA ARG A 46 8.62 -21.65 12.76
C ARG A 46 7.80 -21.02 11.64
N CYS A 47 6.98 -20.03 12.00
CA CYS A 47 6.25 -19.24 11.02
C CYS A 47 7.21 -18.41 10.16
N LEU A 48 6.93 -18.33 8.85
CA LEU A 48 7.62 -17.40 7.96
C LEU A 48 7.34 -15.96 8.41
N GLN A 49 8.36 -15.10 8.38
CA GLN A 49 8.24 -13.68 8.77
C GLN A 49 7.59 -12.81 7.67
N VAL A 50 7.07 -13.43 6.60
CA VAL A 50 6.39 -12.74 5.51
C VAL A 50 5.05 -12.19 6.00
N LYS A 51 4.81 -10.90 5.72
CA LYS A 51 3.59 -10.19 6.11
C LYS A 51 2.50 -10.39 5.06
N HIS A 52 1.49 -11.20 5.39
CA HIS A 52 0.30 -11.42 4.57
C HIS A 52 -0.93 -11.43 5.47
N TRP A 53 -1.41 -10.23 5.82
CA TRP A 53 -2.47 -10.05 6.82
C TRP A 53 -3.75 -10.83 6.51
N VAL A 54 -4.37 -11.37 7.56
CA VAL A 54 -5.66 -12.07 7.50
C VAL A 54 -6.54 -11.73 8.69
N CYS A 55 -7.84 -11.65 8.47
CA CYS A 55 -8.83 -11.51 9.52
C CYS A 55 -9.31 -12.90 9.94
N GLY A 56 -9.20 -13.21 11.23
CA GLY A 56 -9.77 -14.41 11.81
C GLY A 56 -11.25 -14.24 12.13
N SER A 57 -12.00 -15.34 12.10
CA SER A 57 -13.42 -15.41 12.47
C SER A 57 -13.74 -15.01 13.91
N ASN A 58 -12.72 -14.67 14.70
CA ASN A 58 -12.82 -14.12 16.05
C ASN A 58 -12.65 -12.60 16.07
N GLY A 59 -12.68 -11.93 14.91
CA GLY A 59 -12.53 -10.48 14.78
C GLY A 59 -11.10 -9.97 15.03
N LYS A 60 -10.10 -10.85 15.08
CA LYS A 60 -8.69 -10.50 15.31
C LYS A 60 -7.86 -10.55 14.03
N SER A 61 -7.04 -9.52 13.83
CA SER A 61 -6.11 -9.47 12.69
C SER A 61 -4.83 -10.24 13.00
N TYR A 62 -4.36 -11.04 12.04
CA TYR A 62 -3.13 -11.83 12.15
C TYR A 62 -2.15 -11.46 11.04
N ARG A 63 -0.86 -11.34 11.38
CA ARG A 63 0.21 -10.95 10.45
C ARG A 63 0.35 -11.89 9.25
N ASN A 64 -0.02 -13.15 9.45
CA ASN A 64 -0.15 -14.17 8.41
C ASN A 64 -1.01 -15.36 8.88
N HIS A 65 -1.31 -16.28 7.94
CA HIS A 65 -2.03 -17.52 8.22
C HIS A 65 -1.39 -18.38 9.31
N CYS A 66 -0.06 -18.37 9.44
CA CYS A 66 0.64 -19.17 10.43
C CYS A 66 0.36 -18.69 11.84
N GLU A 67 0.37 -17.37 12.07
CA GLU A 67 0.05 -16.78 13.37
C GLU A 67 -1.42 -17.01 13.76
N LEU A 68 -2.35 -16.97 12.81
CA LEU A 68 -3.76 -17.33 13.06
C LEU A 68 -3.87 -18.78 13.54
N HIS A 69 -3.22 -19.72 12.84
CA HIS A 69 -3.23 -21.12 13.25
C HIS A 69 -2.50 -21.36 14.57
N ARG A 70 -1.44 -20.59 14.86
CA ARG A 70 -0.73 -20.65 16.14
C ARG A 70 -1.64 -20.21 17.29
N ASP A 71 -2.36 -19.10 17.12
CA ASP A 71 -3.31 -18.60 18.13
C ASP A 71 -4.48 -19.57 18.33
N ALA A 72 -5.04 -20.11 17.24
CA ALA A 72 -6.07 -21.16 17.29
C ALA A 72 -5.62 -22.39 18.09
N CYS A 73 -4.35 -22.81 17.93
CA CYS A 73 -3.77 -23.93 18.65
C CYS A 73 -3.58 -23.62 20.15
N ILE A 74 -3.03 -22.44 20.48
CA ILE A 74 -2.74 -22.05 21.87
C ILE A 74 -4.02 -21.81 22.66
N THR A 75 -4.99 -21.11 22.06
CA THR A 75 -6.27 -20.81 22.69
C THR A 75 -7.25 -21.98 22.64
N GLN A 76 -6.90 -23.06 21.93
CA GLN A 76 -7.77 -24.21 21.67
C GLN A 76 -9.12 -23.82 21.05
N THR A 77 -9.14 -22.73 20.28
CA THR A 77 -10.33 -22.25 19.58
C THR A 77 -10.21 -22.48 18.07
N LYS A 78 -11.33 -22.84 17.43
CA LYS A 78 -11.36 -23.01 15.97
C LYS A 78 -11.49 -21.65 15.30
N ILE A 79 -10.37 -21.08 14.90
CA ILE A 79 -10.31 -19.81 14.15
C ILE A 79 -10.08 -20.16 12.69
N HIS A 80 -10.98 -19.72 11.81
CA HIS A 80 -10.77 -19.79 10.37
C HIS A 80 -10.59 -18.38 9.81
N VAL A 81 -10.04 -18.29 8.60
CA VAL A 81 -9.89 -17.01 7.93
C VAL A 81 -11.27 -16.59 7.44
N GLU A 82 -11.71 -15.43 7.90
CA GLU A 82 -12.95 -14.82 7.45
C GLU A 82 -12.71 -14.09 6.12
N HIS A 83 -11.66 -13.27 6.06
CA HIS A 83 -11.19 -12.64 4.83
C HIS A 83 -9.69 -12.30 4.86
N ARG A 84 -9.12 -11.96 3.69
CA ARG A 84 -7.73 -11.46 3.57
C ARG A 84 -7.65 -9.99 4.01
N GLY A 85 -6.51 -9.56 4.54
CA GLY A 85 -6.33 -8.22 5.11
C GLY A 85 -6.62 -8.16 6.61
N HIS A 86 -6.67 -6.96 7.19
CA HIS A 86 -7.03 -6.75 8.60
C HIS A 86 -8.55 -6.85 8.82
N CYS A 87 -8.99 -7.21 10.03
CA CYS A 87 -10.41 -7.18 10.38
C CYS A 87 -10.96 -5.75 10.37
N LEU A 88 -12.21 -5.61 9.91
CA LEU A 88 -12.97 -4.37 9.99
C LEU A 88 -13.27 -4.07 11.47
N GLY A 89 -12.84 -2.90 11.97
CA GLY A 89 -13.05 -2.47 13.37
C GLY A 89 -11.82 -2.50 14.29
N GLN A 90 -10.65 -2.96 13.81
CA GLN A 90 -9.36 -2.81 14.52
C GLN A 90 -8.49 -1.67 14.00
N TYR A 91 -8.99 -0.90 13.04
CA TYR A 91 -8.42 0.40 12.80
C TYR A 91 -8.92 1.31 13.93
N PRO A 92 -8.05 2.02 14.68
CA PRO A 92 -8.51 3.23 15.33
C PRO A 92 -9.25 4.04 14.28
N GLN A 93 -10.37 4.67 14.66
CA GLN A 93 -11.26 5.42 13.76
C GLN A 93 -10.53 6.53 12.95
N THR A 94 -9.23 6.72 13.18
CA THR A 94 -8.28 7.55 12.45
C THR A 94 -7.73 6.94 11.14
N LEU A 95 -8.04 5.69 10.77
CA LEU A 95 -7.47 5.07 9.56
C LEU A 95 -8.48 4.38 8.63
N GLN A 96 -9.79 4.64 8.78
CA GLN A 96 -10.61 4.83 7.57
C GLN A 96 -10.30 6.22 7.03
N ALA A 97 -9.08 6.42 6.55
CA ALA A 97 -8.79 7.59 5.73
C ALA A 97 -9.69 7.44 4.51
N LEU A 98 -10.71 8.29 4.43
CA LEU A 98 -11.53 8.44 3.24
C LEU A 98 -10.53 8.56 2.08
N ILE A 99 -10.58 7.66 1.10
CA ILE A 99 -9.74 7.85 -0.08
C ILE A 99 -10.29 9.09 -0.75
N VAL A 100 -9.54 10.18 -0.69
CA VAL A 100 -9.89 11.49 -1.23
C VAL A 100 -8.74 12.03 -2.07
N CYS A 101 -9.05 12.95 -2.98
CA CYS A 101 -8.02 13.72 -3.64
C CYS A 101 -7.97 15.13 -3.07
N PHE A 102 -6.92 15.43 -2.31
CA PHE A 102 -6.64 16.80 -1.91
C PHE A 102 -5.98 17.57 -3.04
N LEU A 103 -6.13 18.90 -3.04
CA LEU A 103 -5.49 19.81 -4.00
C LEU A 103 -3.97 19.58 -4.04
N SER A 104 -3.36 19.38 -2.87
CA SER A 104 -1.92 19.09 -2.75
C SER A 104 -1.53 17.78 -3.45
N ASP A 105 -2.35 16.74 -3.33
CA ASP A 105 -2.07 15.42 -3.90
C ASP A 105 -2.24 15.44 -5.42
N ARG A 106 -3.27 16.14 -5.90
CA ARG A 106 -3.52 16.40 -7.32
C ARG A 106 -2.34 17.09 -7.97
N ASP A 107 -1.89 18.20 -7.37
CA ASP A 107 -0.84 19.04 -7.92
C ASP A 107 0.52 18.34 -7.84
N TRP A 108 0.80 17.64 -6.73
CA TRP A 108 1.99 16.81 -6.59
C TRP A 108 2.05 15.69 -7.63
N MET A 109 0.92 15.00 -7.87
CA MET A 109 0.84 13.96 -8.90
C MET A 109 1.18 14.54 -10.28
N ARG A 110 0.53 15.65 -10.63
CA ARG A 110 0.74 16.33 -11.90
C ARG A 110 2.21 16.71 -12.09
N GLU A 111 2.81 17.34 -11.09
CA GLU A 111 4.22 17.75 -11.12
C GLU A 111 5.15 16.54 -11.31
N ARG A 112 4.87 15.41 -10.64
CA ARG A 112 5.67 14.20 -10.78
C ARG A 112 5.62 13.62 -12.20
N VAL A 113 4.45 13.67 -12.83
CA VAL A 113 4.27 13.23 -14.23
C VAL A 113 5.05 14.13 -15.18
N ILE A 114 4.98 15.46 -14.98
CA ILE A 114 5.72 16.44 -15.80
C ILE A 114 7.23 16.21 -15.69
N GLN A 115 7.75 16.06 -14.46
CA GLN A 115 9.17 15.79 -14.23
C GLN A 115 9.63 14.48 -14.88
N TRP A 116 8.80 13.43 -14.80
CA TRP A 116 9.09 12.17 -15.47
C TRP A 116 9.16 12.33 -16.99
N ILE A 117 8.20 13.01 -17.60
CA ILE A 117 8.19 13.27 -19.05
C ILE A 117 9.43 14.07 -19.48
N GLN A 118 9.80 15.10 -18.71
CA GLN A 118 10.99 15.90 -18.99
C GLN A 118 12.27 15.06 -18.93
N LYS A 119 12.41 14.21 -17.92
CA LYS A 119 13.56 13.32 -17.78
C LYS A 119 13.67 12.32 -18.92
N GLU A 120 12.57 11.68 -19.31
CA GLU A 120 12.56 10.77 -20.45
C GLU A 120 12.87 11.50 -21.77
N ALA A 121 12.44 12.76 -21.90
CA ALA A 121 12.74 13.57 -23.06
C ALA A 121 14.24 13.92 -23.18
N GLU A 122 14.90 14.15 -22.05
CA GLU A 122 16.35 14.35 -21.99
C GLU A 122 17.10 13.06 -22.36
N ASP A 123 16.65 11.90 -21.88
CA ASP A 123 17.24 10.60 -22.19
C ASP A 123 17.07 10.20 -23.67
N LEU A 124 16.04 10.74 -24.35
CA LEU A 124 15.77 10.52 -25.78
C LEU A 124 16.45 11.56 -26.69
N ALA A 125 17.15 12.56 -26.14
CA ALA A 125 17.72 13.66 -26.90
C ALA A 125 18.92 13.24 -27.76
N SER A 126 18.61 12.78 -28.97
CA SER A 126 19.19 13.34 -30.19
C SER A 126 18.04 13.70 -31.16
N ASN A 127 17.67 14.99 -31.15
CA ASN A 127 16.81 15.68 -32.15
C ASN A 127 15.28 15.52 -32.12
N THR A 128 14.63 15.17 -31.00
CA THR A 128 13.15 15.12 -30.94
C THR A 128 12.58 16.26 -30.09
N SER A 129 11.52 16.95 -30.54
CA SER A 129 10.92 18.07 -29.79
C SER A 129 10.06 17.56 -28.63
N ALA A 130 9.93 18.34 -27.54
CA ALA A 130 9.09 17.98 -26.39
C ALA A 130 7.62 17.68 -26.78
N GLY A 131 7.12 18.33 -27.85
CA GLY A 131 5.80 18.06 -28.41
C GLY A 131 5.68 16.69 -29.07
N ASP A 132 6.70 16.26 -29.81
CA ASP A 132 6.72 14.95 -30.48
C ASP A 132 6.80 13.80 -29.46
N ILE A 133 7.46 14.05 -28.33
CA ILE A 133 7.58 13.10 -27.22
C ILE A 133 6.23 12.97 -26.50
N LEU A 134 5.58 14.10 -26.20
CA LEU A 134 4.22 14.11 -25.66
C LEU A 134 3.21 13.45 -26.60
N GLN A 135 3.35 13.60 -27.91
CA GLN A 135 2.51 12.93 -28.91
C GLN A 135 2.76 11.41 -28.95
N THR A 136 4.02 10.99 -28.85
CA THR A 136 4.40 9.57 -28.75
C THR A 136 3.84 8.96 -27.47
N TYR A 137 3.94 9.67 -26.33
CA TYR A 137 3.30 9.25 -25.09
C TYR A 137 1.79 9.24 -25.21
N PHE A 138 1.13 10.26 -25.75
CA PHE A 138 -0.32 10.22 -25.96
C PHE A 138 -0.75 8.97 -26.74
N GLN A 139 0.01 8.58 -27.78
CA GLN A 139 -0.24 7.34 -28.53
C GLN A 139 0.08 6.05 -27.74
N VAL A 140 1.19 6.00 -26.99
CA VAL A 140 1.61 4.82 -26.20
C VAL A 140 0.71 4.63 -24.95
N LEU A 141 0.39 5.72 -24.26
CA LEU A 141 -0.52 5.78 -23.12
C LEU A 141 -1.94 5.38 -23.52
N LEU A 142 -2.36 5.63 -24.78
CA LEU A 142 -3.62 5.14 -25.35
C LEU A 142 -3.57 3.67 -25.80
N GLN A 143 -2.41 3.14 -26.18
CA GLN A 143 -2.36 1.80 -26.80
C GLN A 143 -1.89 0.66 -25.90
N SER A 144 -0.99 0.85 -24.93
CA SER A 144 -0.51 -0.25 -24.08
C SER A 144 0.35 0.26 -22.93
N PHE A 145 -0.20 0.27 -21.70
CA PHE A 145 0.44 0.08 -20.37
C PHE A 145 -0.25 0.87 -19.23
N VAL A 146 -1.00 1.92 -19.55
CA VAL A 146 -1.66 2.76 -18.53
C VAL A 146 -2.88 2.11 -17.90
N SER A 147 -3.54 1.17 -18.57
CA SER A 147 -4.65 0.42 -17.97
C SER A 147 -4.26 -0.38 -16.72
N TYR A 148 -2.96 -0.59 -16.43
CA TYR A 148 -2.47 -1.30 -15.24
C TYR A 148 -1.70 -0.41 -14.26
N PHE A 149 -0.93 0.59 -14.73
CA PHE A 149 -0.21 1.51 -13.83
C PHE A 149 -1.12 2.62 -13.27
N PHE A 150 -2.02 3.19 -14.09
CA PHE A 150 -3.07 4.06 -13.57
C PHE A 150 -4.14 3.28 -12.82
N LEU A 151 -4.25 1.95 -12.96
CA LEU A 151 -5.25 1.14 -12.24
C LEU A 151 -5.15 1.28 -10.70
N PHE A 152 -4.00 1.73 -10.18
CA PHE A 152 -3.79 1.96 -8.76
C PHE A 152 -3.91 3.45 -8.33
N LEU A 153 -3.85 4.40 -9.27
CA LEU A 153 -4.00 5.86 -9.04
C LEU A 153 -5.30 6.45 -9.63
N ARG A 154 -6.10 5.61 -10.28
CA ARG A 154 -7.36 5.98 -10.94
C ARG A 154 -8.55 5.81 -10.02
N SER A 155 -8.79 6.78 -9.15
CA SER A 155 -10.22 7.00 -8.83
C SER A 155 -10.62 8.39 -8.40
N LEU A 156 -9.70 9.32 -8.10
CA LEU A 156 -10.12 10.67 -7.66
C LEU A 156 -9.27 11.80 -8.21
N CYS A 157 -7.93 11.78 -8.02
CA CYS A 157 -7.09 12.90 -8.47
C CYS A 157 -6.94 12.99 -9.99
N VAL A 158 -6.87 11.85 -10.66
CA VAL A 158 -6.84 11.82 -12.13
C VAL A 158 -8.18 12.29 -12.69
N ASP A 159 -9.29 11.84 -12.11
CA ASP A 159 -10.63 12.21 -12.57
C ASP A 159 -10.88 13.71 -12.36
N ALA A 160 -10.45 14.28 -11.21
CA ALA A 160 -10.50 15.71 -10.96
C ALA A 160 -9.64 16.52 -11.96
N LEU A 161 -8.44 16.03 -12.32
CA LEU A 161 -7.60 16.68 -13.33
C LEU A 161 -8.22 16.62 -14.73
N ILE A 162 -8.84 15.50 -15.08
CA ILE A 162 -9.56 15.36 -16.35
C ILE A 162 -10.71 16.36 -16.40
N GLU A 163 -11.56 16.39 -15.38
CA GLU A 163 -12.70 17.33 -15.31
C GLU A 163 -12.27 18.80 -15.40
N LEU A 164 -11.12 19.16 -14.82
CA LEU A 164 -10.59 20.52 -14.87
C LEU A 164 -9.99 20.91 -16.22
N SER A 165 -9.44 19.93 -16.93
CA SER A 165 -8.69 20.17 -18.17
C SER A 165 -9.49 19.87 -19.43
N ASP A 166 -10.65 19.22 -19.27
CA ASP A 166 -11.62 18.94 -20.33
C ASP A 166 -12.47 20.19 -20.59
N GLU A 167 -12.04 21.00 -21.56
CA GLU A 167 -12.69 22.26 -21.90
C GLU A 167 -14.06 22.05 -22.54
N ASN A 168 -14.25 20.91 -23.21
CA ASN A 168 -15.44 20.61 -23.98
C ASN A 168 -16.46 19.72 -23.23
N ALA A 169 -16.08 19.22 -22.05
CA ALA A 169 -16.88 18.42 -21.14
C ALA A 169 -17.39 17.09 -21.73
N ASP A 170 -16.64 16.46 -22.65
CA ASP A 170 -16.94 15.12 -23.19
C ASP A 170 -16.33 13.97 -22.37
N TRP A 171 -15.73 14.30 -21.23
CA TRP A 171 -15.05 13.43 -20.27
C TRP A 171 -13.81 12.74 -20.84
N LYS A 172 -13.24 13.30 -21.91
CA LYS A 172 -12.03 12.78 -22.55
C LYS A 172 -11.08 13.93 -22.85
N LEU A 173 -9.79 13.68 -22.58
CA LEU A 173 -8.77 14.63 -23.01
C LEU A 173 -8.42 14.37 -24.47
N SER A 174 -8.73 15.34 -25.33
CA SER A 174 -8.08 15.46 -26.64
C SER A 174 -6.57 15.65 -26.48
N LEU A 175 -5.81 15.46 -27.57
CA LEU A 175 -4.36 15.67 -27.54
C LEU A 175 -3.99 17.08 -27.06
N THR A 176 -4.77 18.09 -27.47
CA THR A 176 -4.54 19.49 -27.07
C THR A 176 -4.81 19.70 -25.58
N GLU A 177 -5.93 19.20 -25.06
CA GLU A 177 -6.26 19.30 -23.62
C GLU A 177 -5.25 18.53 -22.77
N PHE A 178 -4.80 17.36 -23.24
CA PHE A 178 -3.75 16.57 -22.59
C PHE A 178 -2.41 17.31 -22.53
N ILE A 179 -1.96 17.88 -23.65
CA ILE A 179 -0.71 18.66 -23.70
C ILE A 179 -0.82 19.87 -22.78
N ASN A 180 -1.90 20.64 -22.87
CA ASN A 180 -2.13 21.81 -22.02
C ASN A 180 -2.10 21.41 -20.54
N CYS A 181 -2.80 20.33 -20.16
CA CYS A 181 -2.82 19.80 -18.80
C CYS A 181 -1.41 19.48 -18.27
N LEU A 182 -0.48 19.04 -19.11
CA LEU A 182 0.89 18.68 -18.71
C LEU A 182 1.93 19.79 -18.99
N THR A 183 1.53 20.95 -19.49
CA THR A 183 2.48 22.07 -19.65
C THR A 183 2.87 22.66 -18.29
N PRO A 184 4.15 22.98 -18.01
CA PRO A 184 4.55 23.54 -16.72
C PRO A 184 3.83 24.85 -16.33
N THR A 185 3.34 25.59 -17.33
CA THR A 185 2.61 26.86 -17.17
C THR A 185 1.13 26.68 -16.83
N TYR A 186 0.57 25.48 -17.00
CA TYR A 186 -0.82 25.23 -16.63
C TYR A 186 -0.95 25.05 -15.12
N HIS A 187 -1.85 25.81 -14.53
CA HIS A 187 -2.21 25.75 -13.12
C HIS A 187 -3.69 25.39 -13.02
N PRO A 188 -4.03 24.14 -12.64
CA PRO A 188 -5.42 23.75 -12.45
C PRO A 188 -6.08 24.65 -11.42
N THR A 189 -7.30 25.08 -11.67
CA THR A 189 -8.00 25.98 -10.76
C THR A 189 -8.23 25.32 -9.40
N GLU A 190 -8.10 26.13 -8.34
CA GLU A 190 -8.48 25.74 -6.99
C GLU A 190 -10.00 25.82 -6.86
N ARG A 191 -10.65 24.68 -6.61
CA ARG A 191 -12.08 24.61 -6.32
C ARG A 191 -12.27 24.39 -4.82
N LYS A 192 -13.17 25.17 -4.23
CA LYS A 192 -13.58 25.10 -2.82
C LYS A 192 -14.93 24.43 -2.72
N CYS A 193 -15.20 23.75 -1.60
CA CYS A 193 -16.52 23.15 -1.39
C CYS A 193 -17.49 24.22 -0.89
N ALA A 194 -18.73 24.17 -1.37
CA ALA A 194 -19.81 24.97 -0.82
C ALA A 194 -20.73 24.08 -0.01
N LEU A 195 -21.13 24.55 1.18
CA LEU A 195 -22.19 23.92 1.97
C LEU A 195 -23.07 25.04 2.53
N ASP A 196 -24.36 24.99 2.19
CA ASP A 196 -25.30 26.10 2.40
C ASP A 196 -24.75 27.41 1.79
N ASP A 197 -24.65 28.48 2.59
CA ASP A 197 -24.13 29.80 2.17
C ASP A 197 -22.64 30.01 2.49
N GLU A 198 -21.94 28.95 2.93
CA GLU A 198 -20.53 29.00 3.34
C GLU A 198 -19.60 28.27 2.37
N VAL A 199 -18.36 28.72 2.30
CA VAL A 199 -17.31 28.19 1.42
C VAL A 199 -16.17 27.63 2.26
N PHE A 200 -15.79 26.39 1.98
CA PHE A 200 -14.83 25.61 2.75
C PHE A 200 -13.58 25.27 1.94
N GLU A 201 -12.43 25.35 2.60
CA GLU A 201 -11.15 24.96 2.02
C GLU A 201 -11.02 23.44 1.90
N ASP A 202 -10.11 23.00 1.04
CA ASP A 202 -9.72 21.61 0.89
C ASP A 202 -9.24 21.02 2.23
N GLY A 203 -9.70 19.81 2.56
CA GLY A 203 -9.44 19.17 3.85
C GLY A 203 -10.42 19.54 4.96
N ALA A 204 -11.33 20.51 4.75
CA ALA A 204 -12.38 20.81 5.73
C ALA A 204 -13.27 19.59 5.98
N GLU A 205 -13.56 19.30 7.25
CA GLU A 205 -14.43 18.19 7.65
C GLU A 205 -15.80 18.72 8.09
N THR A 206 -16.84 17.96 7.78
CA THR A 206 -18.19 18.18 8.31
C THR A 206 -18.87 16.85 8.57
N GLN A 207 -19.96 16.87 9.33
CA GLN A 207 -20.74 15.68 9.64
C GLN A 207 -22.18 15.88 9.17
N MET A 208 -22.65 14.97 8.33
CA MET A 208 -24.03 14.93 7.86
C MET A 208 -24.69 13.66 8.38
N GLU A 209 -25.58 13.82 9.37
CA GLU A 209 -26.18 12.70 10.10
C GLU A 209 -25.11 11.78 10.72
N CYS A 210 -25.06 10.51 10.30
CA CYS A 210 -24.05 9.54 10.71
C CYS A 210 -22.84 9.47 9.75
N ASN A 211 -22.84 10.26 8.69
CA ASN A 211 -21.79 10.25 7.68
C ASN A 211 -20.76 11.35 7.92
N LYS A 212 -19.48 10.96 7.91
CA LYS A 212 -18.36 11.90 7.95
C LYS A 212 -18.03 12.33 6.53
N CYS A 213 -17.93 13.64 6.31
CA CYS A 213 -17.66 14.25 5.01
C CYS A 213 -16.37 15.08 5.05
N VAL A 214 -15.62 15.06 3.96
CA VAL A 214 -14.39 15.84 3.78
C VAL A 214 -14.48 16.59 2.45
N CYS A 215 -14.14 17.88 2.47
CA CYS A 215 -13.97 18.67 1.26
C CYS A 215 -12.68 18.25 0.55
N ALA A 216 -12.79 17.82 -0.70
CA ALA A 216 -11.67 17.33 -1.49
C ALA A 216 -11.76 17.82 -2.95
N CYS A 217 -10.82 18.66 -3.38
CA CYS A 217 -10.76 19.28 -4.71
C CYS A 217 -12.09 19.95 -5.15
N GLY A 218 -12.80 20.57 -4.20
CA GLY A 218 -14.08 21.24 -4.46
C GLY A 218 -15.32 20.35 -4.40
N ASN A 219 -15.17 19.08 -4.04
CA ASN A 219 -16.28 18.13 -3.88
C ASN A 219 -16.37 17.64 -2.43
N TRP A 220 -17.58 17.55 -1.90
CA TRP A 220 -17.83 16.86 -0.63
C TRP A 220 -17.81 15.35 -0.86
N VAL A 221 -16.86 14.66 -0.24
CA VAL A 221 -16.77 13.21 -0.24
C VAL A 221 -17.19 12.72 1.14
N CYS A 222 -18.20 11.88 1.20
CA CYS A 222 -18.79 11.41 2.46
C CYS A 222 -18.69 9.89 2.59
N THR A 223 -18.65 9.39 3.82
CA THR A 223 -18.96 7.98 4.09
C THR A 223 -20.39 7.66 3.63
N ALA A 224 -20.65 6.41 3.25
CA ALA A 224 -21.96 5.96 2.77
C ALA A 224 -22.59 4.95 3.74
N LEU A 225 -22.82 5.37 4.99
CA LEU A 225 -23.52 4.59 6.00
C LEU A 225 -25.03 4.79 5.89
N THR A 226 -25.79 3.72 6.16
CA THR A 226 -27.25 3.80 6.28
C THR A 226 -27.58 4.27 7.70
N CYS A 227 -28.04 5.51 7.83
CA CYS A 227 -28.39 6.09 9.12
C CYS A 227 -29.79 5.63 9.54
N ASN A 228 -29.90 4.44 10.14
CA ASN A 228 -31.13 4.01 10.79
C ASN A 228 -31.20 4.63 12.19
N GLY A 229 -32.23 5.42 12.45
CA GLY A 229 -32.46 6.10 13.73
C GLY A 229 -32.82 5.19 14.91
N ALA A 230 -31.97 4.22 15.25
CA ALA A 230 -32.10 3.38 16.43
C ALA A 230 -30.71 2.94 16.94
N ASN A 231 -30.01 3.87 17.57
CA ASN A 231 -29.53 3.75 18.94
C ASN A 231 -29.01 5.12 19.37
N THR A 232 -29.85 5.83 20.13
CA THR A 232 -29.34 6.56 21.30
C THR A 232 -28.59 5.54 22.15
N ASP A 233 -27.28 5.44 21.97
CA ASP A 233 -26.40 5.10 23.07
C ASP A 233 -25.56 6.35 23.32
N GLU A 234 -25.61 6.78 24.56
CA GLU A 234 -25.19 8.08 25.06
C GLU A 234 -23.69 8.29 24.83
N GLY A 235 -23.31 9.56 24.73
CA GLY A 235 -21.93 9.98 24.51
C GLY A 235 -20.94 9.20 25.38
N GLY A 236 -20.08 8.43 24.73
CA GLY A 236 -18.72 8.31 25.23
C GLY A 236 -18.11 9.68 25.03
N GLU A 237 -17.86 10.40 26.12
CA GLU A 237 -16.96 11.53 26.11
C GLU A 237 -15.74 11.12 25.28
N ASP A 238 -15.43 11.91 24.26
CA ASP A 238 -14.10 11.90 23.67
C ASP A 238 -13.15 12.22 24.82
N GLU A 239 -12.68 11.19 25.53
CA GLU A 239 -11.55 11.31 26.44
C GLU A 239 -10.37 11.66 25.54
N GLU A 240 -10.18 12.96 25.34
CA GLU A 240 -9.03 13.55 24.69
C GLU A 240 -7.79 12.93 25.33
N MET A 241 -7.11 12.07 24.57
CA MET A 241 -5.94 11.34 25.03
C MET A 241 -4.93 12.33 25.57
N THR A 242 -4.61 12.23 26.86
CA THR A 242 -3.67 13.15 27.51
C THR A 242 -2.33 13.17 26.77
N GLU A 243 -1.66 14.32 26.75
CA GLU A 243 -0.37 14.52 26.07
C GLU A 243 0.69 13.48 26.48
N GLU A 244 0.62 12.99 27.72
CA GLU A 244 1.46 11.92 28.26
C GLU A 244 1.17 10.55 27.65
N GLU A 245 -0.11 10.25 27.42
CA GLU A 245 -0.54 8.98 26.82
C GLU A 245 -0.33 8.96 25.30
N TRP A 246 -0.46 10.11 24.64
CA TRP A 246 -0.05 10.33 23.26
C TRP A 246 1.45 10.13 23.09
N SER A 247 2.25 10.77 23.95
CA SER A 247 3.72 10.63 23.95
C SER A 247 4.17 9.19 24.18
N ARG A 248 3.48 8.44 25.04
CA ARG A 248 3.75 7.01 25.29
C ARG A 248 3.46 6.16 24.05
N ARG A 249 2.33 6.38 23.38
CA ARG A 249 1.96 5.67 22.14
C ARG A 249 2.87 6.02 20.96
N VAL A 250 3.27 7.29 20.83
CA VAL A 250 4.24 7.73 19.82
C VAL A 250 5.62 7.09 20.08
N ALA A 251 6.07 7.01 21.33
CA ALA A 251 7.32 6.34 21.68
C ALA A 251 7.28 4.83 21.38
N GLU A 252 6.17 4.15 21.66
CA GLU A 252 5.96 2.74 21.31
C GLU A 252 5.97 2.51 19.78
N LEU A 253 5.34 3.40 19.01
CA LEU A 253 5.34 3.34 17.54
C LEU A 253 6.73 3.62 16.94
N ASN A 254 7.47 4.57 17.52
CA ASN A 254 8.83 4.88 17.09
C ASN A 254 9.81 3.75 17.45
N ALA A 255 9.62 3.07 18.59
CA ALA A 255 10.40 1.87 18.92
C ALA A 255 10.19 0.74 17.90
N LEU A 256 8.98 0.60 17.35
CA LEU A 256 8.68 -0.35 16.27
C LEU A 256 9.23 0.06 14.90
N GLN A 257 9.57 1.34 14.69
CA GLN A 257 10.27 1.80 13.48
C GLN A 257 11.78 1.52 13.53
N VAL A 258 12.41 1.53 14.71
CA VAL A 258 13.85 1.25 14.85
C VAL A 258 14.20 -0.20 14.56
N ASP A 259 13.32 -1.16 14.91
CA ASP A 259 13.49 -2.59 14.59
C ASP A 259 13.33 -2.94 13.09
N SER A 260 12.97 -1.96 12.25
CA SER A 260 12.87 -2.14 10.79
C SER A 260 14.10 -1.63 10.01
N LEU A 261 15.11 -1.12 10.72
CA LEU A 261 16.36 -0.60 10.15
C LEU A 261 17.64 -1.26 10.73
N SER A 262 17.50 -2.41 11.41
CA SER A 262 18.62 -3.26 11.83
C SER A 262 18.57 -4.63 11.17
#